data_AF-A0A6P2EHG9-F1
#
_entry.id   AF-A0A6P2EHG9-F1
#
_cell.length_a   1.000
_cell.length_b   1.000
_cell.length_c   1.000
_cell.angle_alpha   90.00
_cell.angle_beta   90.00
_cell.angle_gamma   90.00
#
_symmetry.space_group_name_H-M   'P 1'
#
loop_
_entity.id
_entity.type
_entity.pdbx_description
1 polymer ?
#
loop_
_entity_poly.entity_id
_entity_poly.type
_entity_poly.pdbx_seq_one_letter_code
_entity_poly.pdbx_strand_id
1 'polypeptide(L)'
;MFGSYKKKIEAYCEEAGIEVPIGFDRHSPGRYVAIDLDSNPPKLVATTWSNAQDAVHYMISLAAGRKTMVLDFLQRRELTFNGKDGLVPGKVF
;
A
#
# COMPACT_ATOMS: atom_id res chain seq x y z
N MET A 1 -21.48 -4.13 5.81
CA MET A 1 -21.17 -4.61 4.45
C MET A 1 -19.71 -4.30 4.16
N PHE A 2 -18.79 -5.18 4.60
CA PHE A 2 -17.35 -5.04 4.38
C PHE A 2 -17.07 -5.45 2.94
N GLY A 3 -17.36 -4.57 1.97
CA GLY A 3 -16.90 -4.76 0.60
C GLY A 3 -15.39 -4.98 0.65
N SER A 4 -14.96 -6.18 0.29
CA SER A 4 -13.58 -6.66 0.44
C SER A 4 -12.62 -5.58 -0.03
N TYR A 5 -11.66 -5.18 0.81
CA TYR A 5 -10.64 -4.17 0.47
C TYR A 5 -10.02 -4.47 -0.89
N LYS A 6 -9.97 -5.75 -1.27
CA LYS A 6 -9.60 -6.27 -2.58
C LYS A 6 -10.16 -5.44 -3.73
N LYS A 7 -11.49 -5.32 -3.83
CA LYS A 7 -12.13 -4.61 -4.95
C LYS A 7 -11.76 -3.13 -5.00
N LYS A 8 -11.60 -2.50 -3.83
CA LYS A 8 -11.20 -1.09 -3.74
C LYS A 8 -9.76 -0.89 -4.17
N ILE A 9 -8.88 -1.80 -3.77
CA ILE A 9 -7.46 -1.78 -4.11
C ILE A 9 -7.28 -2.06 -5.60
N GLU A 10 -7.95 -3.07 -6.15
CA GLU A 10 -7.94 -3.40 -7.57
C GLU A 10 -8.43 -2.23 -8.42
N ALA A 11 -9.58 -1.63 -8.06
CA ALA A 11 -10.11 -0.46 -8.76
C ALA A 11 -9.13 0.71 -8.73
N TYR A 12 -8.58 1.05 -7.56
CA TYR A 12 -7.58 2.10 -7.44
C TYR A 12 -6.34 1.81 -8.29
N CYS A 13 -5.85 0.57 -8.29
CA CYS A 13 -4.67 0.20 -9.08
C CYS A 13 -4.94 0.30 -10.58
N GLU A 14 -6.12 -0.13 -11.04
CA GLU A 14 -6.54 0.00 -12.43
C GLU A 14 -6.65 1.47 -12.86
N GLU A 15 -7.28 2.31 -12.05
CA GLU A 15 -7.43 3.75 -12.29
C GLU A 15 -6.09 4.50 -12.26
N ALA A 16 -5.18 4.12 -11.36
CA ALA A 16 -3.87 4.75 -11.21
C ALA A 16 -2.77 4.16 -12.12
N GLY A 17 -3.07 3.13 -12.91
CA GLY A 17 -2.10 2.44 -13.78
C GLY A 17 -1.02 1.67 -13.01
N ILE A 18 -1.36 1.15 -11.83
CA ILE A 18 -0.48 0.39 -10.94
C ILE A 18 -0.63 -1.10 -11.24
N GLU A 19 0.49 -1.80 -11.41
CA GLU A 19 0.48 -3.24 -11.62
C GLU A 19 0.14 -4.00 -10.31
N VAL A 20 -0.90 -4.83 -10.35
CA VAL A 20 -1.26 -5.72 -9.23
C VAL A 20 -0.51 -7.05 -9.40
N PRO A 21 0.36 -7.46 -8.45
CA PRO A 21 1.07 -8.72 -8.54
C PRO A 21 0.11 -9.90 -8.34
N ILE A 22 0.36 -11.00 -9.05
CA ILE A 22 -0.40 -12.26 -8.96
C ILE A 22 -0.50 -12.78 -7.50
N GLY A 23 0.48 -12.46 -6.65
CA GLY A 23 0.49 -12.83 -5.24
C GLY A 23 -0.47 -12.08 -4.33
N PHE A 24 -1.04 -10.95 -4.77
CA PHE A 24 -1.95 -10.12 -3.96
C PHE A 24 -3.25 -10.86 -3.61
N ASP A 25 -3.73 -11.73 -4.48
CA ASP A 25 -5.00 -12.44 -4.28
C ASP A 25 -4.90 -13.64 -3.32
N ARG A 26 -3.68 -14.00 -2.88
CA ARG A 26 -3.47 -15.21 -2.05
C ARG A 26 -4.06 -15.09 -0.64
N HIS A 27 -4.20 -13.87 -0.14
CA HIS A 27 -4.69 -13.59 1.21
C HIS A 27 -5.74 -12.49 1.18
N SER A 28 -6.61 -12.45 2.19
CA SER A 28 -7.55 -11.34 2.34
C SER A 28 -6.79 -10.04 2.52
N PRO A 29 -6.96 -9.05 1.62
CA PRO A 29 -6.17 -7.84 1.69
C PRO A 29 -6.60 -6.99 2.90
N GLY A 30 -5.59 -6.46 3.57
CA GLY A 30 -5.69 -5.56 4.70
C GLY A 30 -6.10 -4.14 4.31
N ARG A 31 -6.18 -3.31 5.34
CA ARG A 31 -6.51 -1.88 5.24
C ARG A 31 -5.39 -1.06 4.60
N TYR A 32 -4.15 -1.41 4.91
CA TYR A 32 -2.94 -0.70 4.49
C TYR A 32 -2.27 -1.46 3.37
N VAL A 33 -1.91 -0.73 2.32
CA VAL A 33 -1.29 -1.29 1.12
C VAL A 33 -0.09 -0.45 0.73
N ALA A 34 1.02 -1.07 0.37
CA ALA A 34 2.19 -0.36 -0.13
C ALA A 34 2.25 -0.45 -1.66
N ILE A 35 2.70 0.62 -2.29
CA ILE A 35 2.97 0.74 -3.72
C ILE A 35 4.45 1.08 -3.85
N ASP A 36 5.16 0.29 -4.64
CA ASP A 36 6.52 0.54 -5.08
C ASP A 36 6.49 1.52 -6.26
N LEU A 37 6.95 2.75 -6.01
CA LEU A 37 7.05 3.83 -6.99
C LEU A 37 8.41 3.81 -7.71
N ASP A 38 9.34 2.97 -7.28
CA ASP A 38 10.64 2.81 -7.96
C ASP A 38 10.51 1.93 -9.21
N SER A 39 9.46 1.09 -9.26
CA SER A 39 9.09 0.32 -10.44
C SER A 39 8.45 1.19 -11.52
N ASN A 40 8.77 0.94 -12.79
CA ASN A 40 8.12 1.57 -13.95
C ASN A 40 7.53 0.50 -14.88
N PRO A 41 6.20 0.28 -14.88
CA PRO A 41 5.17 1.04 -14.15
C PRO A 41 5.18 0.78 -12.63
N PRO A 42 4.58 1.67 -11.82
CA PRO A 42 4.44 1.48 -10.38
C PRO A 42 3.74 0.16 -10.06
N LYS A 43 4.16 -0.50 -8.99
CA LYS A 43 3.70 -1.85 -8.66
C LYS A 43 3.17 -1.94 -7.25
N LEU A 44 2.03 -2.61 -7.08
CA LEU A 44 1.49 -2.91 -5.77
C LEU A 44 2.39 -3.94 -5.05
N VAL A 45 2.65 -3.73 -3.77
CA VAL A 45 3.27 -4.74 -2.93
C VAL A 45 2.23 -5.82 -2.63
N ALA A 46 2.57 -7.09 -2.88
CA ALA A 46 1.64 -8.21 -2.67
C ALA A 46 1.20 -8.37 -1.21
N THR A 47 2.02 -7.90 -0.27
CA THR A 47 1.72 -7.90 1.17
C THR A 47 0.89 -6.67 1.55
N THR A 48 -0.15 -6.91 2.32
CA THR A 48 -1.03 -5.87 2.88
C THR A 48 -1.16 -6.06 4.39
N TRP A 49 -1.55 -5.01 5.12
CA TRP A 49 -1.58 -5.02 6.57
C TRP A 49 -2.90 -4.51 7.13
N SER A 50 -3.32 -5.07 8.26
CA SER A 50 -4.52 -4.61 8.97
C SER A 50 -4.26 -3.39 9.85
N ASN A 51 -3.02 -3.21 10.31
CA ASN A 51 -2.59 -2.08 11.13
C ASN A 51 -1.38 -1.36 10.51
N ALA A 52 -1.15 -0.12 10.92
CA ALA A 52 -0.08 0.72 10.39
C ALA A 52 1.32 0.29 10.89
N GLN A 53 1.42 -0.33 12.07
CA GLN A 53 2.71 -0.72 12.64
C GLN A 53 3.37 -1.84 11.83
N ASP A 54 2.61 -2.86 11.40
CA ASP A 54 3.13 -3.90 10.52
C ASP A 54 3.57 -3.33 9.16
N ALA A 55 2.82 -2.36 8.62
CA ALA A 55 3.20 -1.66 7.40
C ALA A 55 4.51 -0.88 7.60
N VAL A 56 4.65 -0.13 8.70
CA VAL A 56 5.90 0.56 9.06
C VAL A 56 7.06 -0.42 9.20
N HIS A 57 6.87 -1.54 9.90
CA HIS A 57 7.91 -2.54 10.11
C HIS A 57 8.41 -3.12 8.78
N TYR A 58 7.50 -3.38 7.85
CA TYR A 58 7.85 -3.78 6.49
C TYR A 58 8.56 -2.68 5.70
N MET A 59 8.13 -1.42 5.85
CA MET A 59 8.79 -0.29 5.19
C MET A 59 10.21 -0.07 5.72
N ILE A 60 10.44 -0.26 7.03
CA ILE A 60 11.78 -0.23 7.63
C ILE A 60 12.67 -1.33 7.04
N SER A 61 12.15 -2.55 6.85
CA SER A 61 12.94 -3.63 6.25
C SER A 61 13.18 -3.43 4.75
N LEU A 62 12.29 -2.73 4.05
CA LEU A 62 12.47 -2.28 2.67
C LEU A 62 13.33 -1.01 2.51
N ALA A 63 13.60 -0.26 3.60
CA ALA A 63 14.14 1.10 3.59
C ALA A 63 15.57 1.24 3.04
N ALA A 64 16.11 0.24 2.37
CA ALA A 64 17.33 0.31 1.57
C ALA A 64 17.14 1.15 0.26
N GLY A 65 16.47 2.30 0.34
CA GLY A 65 16.44 3.32 -0.72
C GLY A 65 15.27 3.27 -1.71
N ARG A 66 14.28 2.37 -1.53
CA ARG A 66 13.11 2.33 -2.43
C ARG A 66 12.09 3.41 -2.10
N LYS A 67 11.58 4.08 -3.13
CA LYS A 67 10.44 4.99 -3.00
C LYS A 67 9.15 4.18 -2.91
N THR A 68 8.59 4.10 -1.72
CA THR A 68 7.32 3.41 -1.48
C THR A 68 6.29 4.35 -0.89
N MET A 69 5.05 4.23 -1.36
CA MET A 69 3.88 4.95 -0.87
C MET A 69 2.93 3.96 -0.21
N VAL A 70 2.38 4.32 0.94
CA VAL A 70 1.37 3.49 1.63
C VAL A 70 0.00 4.14 1.44
N LEU A 71 -1.04 3.34 1.25
CA LEU A 71 -2.42 3.79 1.16
C LEU A 71 -3.24 3.21 2.30
N ASP A 72 -4.05 4.04 2.93
CA ASP A 72 -5.07 3.65 3.90
C ASP A 72 -6.43 3.63 3.23
N PHE A 73 -6.97 2.44 2.93
CA PHE A 73 -8.26 2.29 2.27
C PHE A 73 -9.47 2.44 3.20
N LEU A 74 -9.26 2.54 4.53
CA LEU A 74 -10.32 2.92 5.46
C LEU A 74 -10.50 4.43 5.49
N GLN A 75 -9.39 5.19 5.58
CA GLN A 75 -9.42 6.65 5.61
C GLN A 75 -9.29 7.31 4.22
N ARG A 76 -9.11 6.51 3.17
CA ARG A 76 -8.90 6.92 1.77
C ARG A 76 -7.82 8.00 1.63
N ARG A 77 -6.64 7.71 2.18
CA ARG A 77 -5.52 8.64 2.15
C ARG A 77 -4.20 7.95 1.89
N GLU A 78 -3.32 8.69 1.25
CA GLU A 78 -1.92 8.37 1.09
C GLU A 78 -1.20 8.58 2.41
N LEU A 79 -0.19 7.75 2.63
CA LEU A 79 0.68 7.74 3.79
C LEU A 79 2.11 7.61 3.27
N THR A 80 2.99 8.52 3.68
CA THR A 80 4.40 8.49 3.30
C THR A 80 5.23 8.03 4.48
N PHE A 81 6.10 7.05 4.27
CA PHE A 81 7.02 6.63 5.31
C PHE A 81 8.07 7.71 5.55
N ASN A 82 8.27 8.09 6.82
CA ASN A 82 9.20 9.16 7.22
C ASN A 82 10.68 8.72 7.25
N GLY A 83 10.97 7.47 6.91
CA GLY A 83 12.33 6.91 6.94
C GLY A 83 12.80 6.44 8.32
N LYS A 84 11.94 6.49 9.35
CA LYS A 84 12.29 6.11 10.74
C LYS A 84 11.34 5.07 11.30
N ASP A 85 10.15 5.51 11.72
CA ASP A 85 9.21 4.71 12.52
C ASP A 85 7.74 5.08 12.28
N GLY A 86 7.48 5.98 11.32
CA GLY A 86 6.17 6.59 11.18
C GLY A 86 5.69 6.70 9.74
N LEU A 87 4.37 6.61 9.60
CA LEU A 87 3.64 6.99 8.39
C LEU A 87 3.05 8.38 8.58
N VAL A 88 3.41 9.30 7.71
CA VAL A 88 2.90 10.67 7.71
C VAL A 88 1.69 10.73 6.78
N PRO A 89 0.54 11.26 7.21
CA PRO A 89 -0.62 11.41 6.35
C PRO A 89 -0.34 12.41 5.22
N GLY A 90 -0.66 11.97 4.00
CA GLY A 90 -0.54 12.73 2.76
C GLY A 90 -1.91 13.12 2.21
N LYS A 91 -2.06 13.02 0.88
CA LYS A 91 -3.28 13.45 0.18
C LYS A 91 -4.41 12.44 0.36
N VAL A 92 -5.64 12.93 0.25
CA VAL A 92 -6.86 12.11 0.18
C VAL A 92 -7.12 11.77 -1.28
N PHE A 93 -7.65 10.57 -1.54
CA PHE A 93 -8.00 10.09 -2.88
C PHE A 93 -9.44 9.53 -2.92
#